data_AF-A0A1V2UC00-F1
#
_entry.id   AF-A0A1V2UC00-F1
#
_cell.length_a   1.000
_cell.length_b   1.000
_cell.length_c   1.000
_cell.angle_alpha   90.00
_cell.angle_beta   90.00
_cell.angle_gamma   90.00
#
_symmetry.space_group_name_H-M   'P 1'
#
loop_
_entity.id
_entity.type
_entity.pdbx_description
1 polymer ?
#
loop_
_entity_poly.entity_id
_entity_poly.type
_entity_poly.pdbx_seq_one_letter_code
_entity_poly.pdbx_strand_id
1 'polypeptide(L)'
;MRSDIVRKWLLVLVSGMAIVLLSACGGSSKKDEGTQEVIDKIIESETRIDNNTLNSGDERYSYTEDDFSFLIYYDSDTKLYLVDSWVPFKGEPNRFNTKYQVNLFKDKLQTYQIDSLFDDDKQSGNYEVVYKSGKFAD
;
A
#
# COMPACT_ATOMS: atom_id res chain seq x y z
N MET A 1 -37.73 -50.13 4.89
CA MET A 1 -37.88 -50.22 3.43
C MET A 1 -38.11 -48.81 2.92
N ARG A 2 -37.33 -48.38 1.89
CA ARG A 2 -37.28 -47.02 1.27
C ARG A 2 -36.70 -45.94 2.19
N SER A 3 -35.46 -45.46 2.07
CA SER A 3 -34.69 -45.05 0.90
C SER A 3 -35.54 -44.25 -0.07
N ASP A 4 -35.66 -42.95 0.19
CA ASP A 4 -36.00 -41.99 -0.84
C ASP A 4 -35.14 -40.72 -0.67
N ILE A 5 -34.13 -40.65 -1.54
CA ILE A 5 -33.85 -39.47 -2.37
C ILE A 5 -33.06 -38.34 -1.68
N VAL A 6 -31.76 -38.60 -1.65
CA VAL A 6 -30.68 -37.65 -1.94
C VAL A 6 -31.12 -36.58 -2.95
N ARG A 7 -30.72 -35.33 -2.70
CA ARG A 7 -30.77 -34.15 -3.59
C ARG A 7 -32.04 -33.28 -3.49
N LYS A 8 -32.01 -32.35 -2.53
CA LYS A 8 -32.28 -30.96 -2.88
C LYS A 8 -31.58 -30.03 -1.90
N TRP A 9 -30.48 -29.45 -2.39
CA TRP A 9 -30.06 -28.07 -2.21
C TRP A 9 -30.13 -27.49 -0.77
N LEU A 10 -28.99 -27.37 -0.11
CA LEU A 10 -28.15 -26.16 -0.09
C LEU A 10 -28.70 -25.10 0.87
N LEU A 11 -27.84 -24.67 1.80
CA LEU A 11 -27.96 -23.44 2.60
C LEU A 11 -28.99 -23.60 3.74
N VAL A 12 -28.64 -23.46 5.02
CA VAL A 12 -28.05 -22.29 5.63
C VAL A 12 -27.28 -22.75 6.86
N LEU A 13 -25.97 -22.73 6.77
CA LEU A 13 -25.05 -22.79 7.90
C LEU A 13 -24.24 -21.49 7.86
N VAL A 14 -23.90 -21.01 9.04
CA VAL A 14 -22.86 -20.01 9.34
C VAL A 14 -23.35 -18.58 9.62
N SER A 15 -23.43 -18.31 10.93
CA SER A 15 -22.84 -17.17 11.63
C SER A 15 -23.50 -15.80 11.46
N GLY A 16 -24.25 -15.43 12.50
CA GLY A 16 -24.50 -14.04 12.85
C GLY A 16 -23.18 -13.34 13.12
N MET A 17 -22.86 -12.42 12.22
CA MET A 17 -21.69 -11.55 12.25
C MET A 17 -21.75 -10.70 13.53
N ALA A 18 -20.92 -11.06 14.50
CA ALA A 18 -20.66 -10.22 15.66
C ALA A 18 -20.03 -8.91 15.14
N ILE A 19 -20.74 -7.81 15.37
CA ILE A 19 -20.26 -6.45 15.14
C ILE A 19 -19.08 -6.24 16.10
N VAL A 20 -17.86 -6.33 15.59
CA VAL A 20 -16.68 -5.92 16.35
C VAL A 20 -16.70 -4.39 16.38
N LEU A 21 -17.05 -3.86 17.55
CA LEU A 21 -16.99 -2.44 17.85
C LEU A 21 -15.54 -1.97 17.67
N LEU A 22 -15.36 -1.03 16.73
CA LEU A 22 -14.15 -0.26 16.52
C LEU A 22 -13.75 0.40 17.84
N SER A 23 -12.77 -0.19 18.50
CA SER A 23 -12.09 0.42 19.64
C SER A 23 -10.99 1.30 19.08
N ALA A 24 -11.27 2.59 19.01
CA ALA A 24 -10.26 3.62 18.81
C ALA A 24 -9.22 3.55 19.93
N CYS A 25 -7.94 3.44 19.56
CA CYS A 25 -6.82 4.02 20.29
C CYS A 25 -5.58 3.95 19.39
N GLY A 26 -4.89 5.08 19.22
CA GLY A 26 -3.68 5.21 18.41
C GLY A 26 -2.59 4.20 18.80
N GLY A 27 -2.64 3.03 18.19
CA GLY A 27 -1.49 2.19 18.01
C GLY A 27 -0.79 2.70 16.77
N SER A 28 0.37 3.32 16.94
CA SER A 28 1.42 3.14 15.96
C SER A 28 1.64 1.64 15.87
N SER A 29 0.88 0.98 14.98
CA SER A 29 1.22 -0.32 14.46
C SER A 29 2.66 -0.16 14.00
N LYS A 30 3.61 -0.66 14.79
CA LYS A 30 5.03 -0.57 14.45
C LYS A 30 5.13 -1.13 13.04
N LYS A 31 5.36 -0.25 12.05
CA LYS A 31 5.53 -0.73 10.70
C LYS A 31 6.75 -1.63 10.71
N ASP A 32 6.66 -2.76 10.01
CA ASP A 32 7.78 -3.65 9.89
C ASP A 32 8.93 -2.95 9.15
N GLU A 33 10.14 -3.46 9.34
CA GLU A 33 11.36 -2.91 8.74
C GLU A 33 11.27 -2.83 7.21
N GLY A 34 10.63 -3.81 6.56
CA GLY A 34 10.43 -3.83 5.11
C GLY A 34 9.51 -2.70 4.64
N THR A 35 8.39 -2.50 5.32
CA THR A 35 7.48 -1.37 5.04
C THR A 35 8.15 -0.01 5.24
N GLN A 36 9.01 0.14 6.27
CA GLN A 36 9.82 1.37 6.42
C GLN A 36 10.75 1.58 5.23
N GLU A 37 11.46 0.53 4.80
CA GLU A 37 12.40 0.62 3.68
C GLU A 37 11.70 1.02 2.37
N VAL A 38 10.51 0.48 2.11
CA VAL A 38 9.67 0.85 0.96
C VAL A 38 9.35 2.34 0.96
N ILE A 39 8.91 2.86 2.11
CA ILE A 39 8.57 4.28 2.28
C ILE A 39 9.79 5.16 2.06
N ASP A 40 10.91 4.85 2.72
CA ASP A 40 12.14 5.63 2.64
C ASP A 40 12.64 5.71 1.19
N LYS A 41 12.52 4.62 0.44
CA LYS A 41 12.93 4.57 -0.97
C LYS A 41 12.05 5.38 -1.89
N ILE A 42 10.73 5.41 -1.65
CA ILE A 42 9.83 6.27 -2.41
C ILE A 42 10.14 7.75 -2.10
N ILE A 43 10.32 8.10 -0.82
CA ILE A 43 10.70 9.46 -0.40
C ILE A 43 12.02 9.89 -1.05
N GLU A 44 13.05 9.03 -0.99
CA GLU A 44 14.36 9.29 -1.61
C GLU A 44 14.22 9.51 -3.12
N SER A 45 13.43 8.67 -3.80
CA SER A 45 13.22 8.76 -5.25
C SER A 45 12.53 10.06 -5.65
N GLU A 46 11.40 10.39 -5.03
CA GLU A 46 10.63 11.59 -5.35
C GLU A 46 11.39 12.87 -4.97
N THR A 47 12.05 12.88 -3.81
CA THR A 47 12.93 14.00 -3.41
C THR A 47 14.04 14.24 -4.44
N ARG A 48 14.65 13.17 -4.95
CA ARG A 48 15.69 13.26 -5.99
C ARG A 48 15.13 13.76 -7.31
N ILE A 49 13.99 13.22 -7.76
CA ILE A 49 13.34 13.61 -9.01
C ILE A 49 13.05 15.11 -8.99
N ASP A 50 12.43 15.60 -7.93
CA ASP A 50 12.00 16.99 -7.87
C ASP A 50 13.18 17.96 -7.75
N ASN A 51 14.19 17.60 -6.95
CA ASN A 51 15.44 18.36 -6.86
C ASN A 51 16.25 18.39 -8.17
N ASN A 52 16.08 17.40 -9.06
CA ASN A 52 16.72 17.41 -10.38
C ASN A 52 16.05 18.41 -11.35
N THR A 53 14.88 18.96 -10.98
CA THR A 53 14.19 20.00 -11.77
C THR A 53 14.57 21.43 -11.38
N LEU A 54 15.38 21.59 -10.32
CA LEU A 54 15.78 22.88 -9.77
C LEU A 54 16.90 23.54 -10.58
N ASN A 55 16.91 24.88 -10.59
CA ASN A 55 18.01 25.66 -11.12
C ASN A 55 19.12 25.82 -10.08
N SER A 56 20.30 26.24 -10.54
CA SER A 56 21.40 26.57 -9.63
C SER A 56 21.03 27.74 -8.72
N GLY A 57 21.07 27.52 -7.41
CA GLY A 57 20.75 28.52 -6.39
C GLY A 57 19.35 28.37 -5.76
N ASP A 58 18.51 27.51 -6.32
CA ASP A 58 17.21 27.19 -5.71
C ASP A 58 17.40 26.35 -4.43
N GLU A 59 16.52 26.55 -3.45
CA GLU A 59 16.49 25.75 -2.23
C GLU A 59 16.08 24.31 -2.55
N ARG A 60 16.79 23.34 -1.95
CA ARG A 60 16.51 21.92 -2.17
C ARG A 60 15.30 21.47 -1.37
N TYR A 61 14.44 20.67 -1.99
CA TYR A 61 13.39 19.97 -1.28
C TYR A 61 13.98 18.87 -0.40
N SER A 62 13.37 18.69 0.78
CA SER A 62 13.68 17.64 1.73
C SER A 62 12.36 17.09 2.26
N TYR A 63 11.76 16.17 1.51
CA TYR A 63 10.49 15.59 1.90
C TYR A 63 10.63 14.59 3.05
N THR A 64 9.56 14.50 3.83
CA THR A 64 9.37 13.57 4.93
C THR A 64 8.13 12.73 4.68
N GLU A 65 7.92 11.68 5.47
CA GLU A 65 6.74 10.81 5.30
C GLU A 65 5.40 11.58 5.38
N ASP A 66 5.34 12.65 6.17
CA ASP A 66 4.15 13.50 6.33
C ASP A 66 3.76 14.27 5.06
N ASP A 67 4.70 14.46 4.13
CA ASP A 67 4.43 15.10 2.83
C ASP A 67 3.71 14.16 1.85
N PHE A 68 3.59 12.88 2.21
CA PHE A 68 3.00 11.81 1.44
C PHE A 68 1.73 11.24 2.11
N SER A 69 0.98 10.47 1.33
CA SER A 69 0.00 9.52 1.85
C SER A 69 0.32 8.17 1.28
N PHE A 70 0.26 7.13 2.09
CA PHE A 70 0.56 5.77 1.65
C PHE A 70 -0.60 4.83 1.93
N LEU A 71 -0.88 3.96 0.97
CA LEU A 71 -1.69 2.76 1.14
C LEU A 71 -0.88 1.59 0.57
N ILE A 72 -0.29 0.81 1.47
CA ILE A 72 0.68 -0.23 1.14
C ILE A 72 0.05 -1.59 1.33
N TYR A 73 0.16 -2.39 0.28
CA TYR A 73 -0.21 -3.78 0.25
C TYR A 73 1.03 -4.65 0.16
N TYR A 74 0.99 -5.82 0.79
CA TYR A 74 2.06 -6.81 0.72
C TYR A 74 1.48 -8.19 0.43
N ASP A 75 2.11 -8.89 -0.50
CA ASP A 75 1.87 -10.31 -0.77
C ASP A 75 3.06 -11.10 -0.20
N SER A 76 2.80 -11.90 0.84
CA SER A 76 3.84 -12.69 1.52
C SER A 76 4.38 -13.84 0.69
N ASP A 77 3.60 -14.35 -0.25
CA ASP A 77 3.98 -15.50 -1.09
C ASP A 77 5.01 -15.06 -2.13
N THR A 78 4.77 -13.90 -2.74
CA THR A 78 5.65 -13.33 -3.78
C THR A 78 6.68 -12.33 -3.23
N LYS A 79 6.52 -11.93 -1.97
CA LYS A 79 7.31 -10.87 -1.29
C LYS A 79 7.29 -9.54 -2.05
N LEU A 80 6.15 -9.24 -2.65
CA LEU A 80 5.94 -8.04 -3.46
C LEU A 80 5.09 -7.03 -2.69
N TYR A 81 5.49 -5.77 -2.79
CA TYR A 81 4.69 -4.65 -2.31
C TYR A 81 3.98 -3.98 -3.49
N LEU A 82 2.72 -3.63 -3.28
CA LEU A 82 2.00 -2.68 -4.12
C LEU A 82 1.70 -1.45 -3.28
N VAL A 83 1.99 -0.27 -3.81
CA VAL A 83 1.85 1.00 -3.09
C VAL A 83 0.98 1.94 -3.90
N ASP A 84 -0.13 2.37 -3.32
CA ASP A 84 -0.91 3.51 -3.81
C ASP A 84 -0.52 4.73 -2.96
N SER A 85 0.09 5.73 -3.58
CA SER A 85 0.63 6.89 -2.86
C SER A 85 0.17 8.21 -3.44
N TRP A 86 -0.07 9.18 -2.55
CA TRP A 86 -0.09 10.59 -2.92
C TRP A 86 1.29 11.19 -2.64
N VAL A 87 2.01 11.58 -3.68
CA VAL A 87 3.39 12.08 -3.60
C VAL A 87 3.45 13.61 -3.69
N PRO A 88 4.41 14.26 -3.02
CA PRO A 88 4.62 15.69 -3.11
C PRO A 88 5.24 16.09 -4.46
N PHE A 89 5.07 17.36 -4.83
CA PHE A 89 5.76 17.94 -5.98
C PHE A 89 5.93 19.44 -5.81
N LYS A 90 7.15 19.92 -6.04
CA LYS A 90 7.58 21.32 -5.89
C LYS A 90 7.18 21.95 -4.57
N GLY A 91 7.38 21.22 -3.47
CA GLY A 91 7.04 21.65 -2.12
C GLY A 91 5.56 21.51 -1.75
N GLU A 92 4.69 21.08 -2.67
CA GLU A 92 3.28 20.83 -2.36
C GLU A 92 3.08 19.37 -1.93
N PRO A 93 2.62 19.10 -0.69
CA PRO A 93 2.38 17.74 -0.22
C PRO A 93 1.19 17.08 -0.92
N ASN A 94 1.22 15.76 -1.04
CA ASN A 94 0.09 14.95 -1.53
C ASN A 94 -0.50 15.39 -2.88
N ARG A 95 0.38 15.80 -3.81
CA ARG A 95 0.01 16.45 -5.07
C ARG A 95 -0.47 15.49 -6.15
N PHE A 96 0.26 14.40 -6.38
CA PHE A 96 -0.04 13.44 -7.45
C PHE A 96 -0.32 12.06 -6.87
N ASN A 97 -1.30 11.36 -7.43
CA ASN A 97 -1.47 9.94 -7.15
C ASN A 97 -0.50 9.16 -8.04
N THR A 98 0.26 8.25 -7.45
CA THR A 98 1.22 7.40 -8.15
C THR A 98 1.21 6.02 -7.53
N LYS A 99 1.13 5.02 -8.40
CA LYS A 99 1.09 3.62 -8.01
C LYS A 99 2.42 2.94 -8.31
N TYR A 100 2.96 2.25 -7.31
CA TYR A 100 4.23 1.57 -7.39
C TYR A 100 4.10 0.08 -7.13
N GLN A 101 4.94 -0.69 -7.80
CA GLN A 101 5.30 -2.05 -7.43
C GLN A 101 6.71 -2.02 -6.89
N VAL A 102 6.89 -2.59 -5.71
CA VAL A 102 8.17 -2.63 -5.03
C VAL A 102 8.56 -4.07 -4.73
N ASN A 103 9.69 -4.51 -5.30
CA ASN A 103 10.24 -5.83 -5.05
C ASN A 103 11.54 -5.72 -4.23
N LEU A 104 11.64 -6.53 -3.18
CA LEU A 104 12.87 -6.76 -2.44
C LEU A 104 13.68 -7.87 -3.12
N PHE A 105 14.29 -7.58 -4.27
CA PHE A 105 15.12 -8.56 -4.96
C PHE A 105 16.60 -8.38 -4.61
N LYS A 106 17.21 -9.39 -3.97
CA LYS A 106 18.64 -9.41 -3.59
C LYS A 106 19.09 -8.14 -2.83
N ASP A 107 18.32 -7.74 -1.82
CA ASP A 107 18.60 -6.57 -0.98
C ASP A 107 18.66 -5.24 -1.77
N LYS A 108 18.03 -5.22 -2.95
CA LYS A 108 17.84 -4.02 -3.75
C LYS A 108 16.35 -3.79 -3.95
N LEU A 109 15.86 -2.75 -3.30
CA LEU A 109 14.50 -2.29 -3.45
C LEU A 109 14.34 -1.66 -4.84
N GLN A 110 13.57 -2.32 -5.70
CA GLN A 110 13.26 -1.84 -7.05
C GLN A 110 11.83 -1.33 -7.09
N THR A 111 11.68 -0.04 -7.42
CA THR A 111 10.40 0.63 -7.52
C THR A 111 10.03 0.81 -8.99
N TYR A 112 8.88 0.29 -9.38
CA TYR A 112 8.32 0.43 -10.73
C TYR A 112 6.99 1.16 -10.64
N GLN A 113 6.81 2.22 -11.42
CA GLN A 113 5.51 2.86 -11.58
C GLN A 113 4.62 1.98 -12.47
N ILE A 114 3.43 1.60 -11.98
CA ILE A 114 2.58 0.57 -12.60
C ILE A 114 1.09 0.95 -12.64
N ASP A 115 0.76 2.24 -12.82
CA ASP A 115 -0.62 2.75 -12.71
C ASP A 115 -1.66 1.94 -13.49
N SER A 116 -1.31 1.43 -14.68
CA SER A 116 -2.22 0.64 -15.52
C SER A 116 -2.34 -0.84 -15.14
N LEU A 117 -1.39 -1.39 -14.39
CA LEU A 117 -1.35 -2.81 -14.01
C LEU A 117 -1.70 -3.06 -12.54
N PHE A 118 -1.70 -2.00 -11.73
CA PHE A 118 -1.88 -2.09 -10.28
C PHE A 118 -3.12 -2.88 -9.86
N ASP A 119 -4.28 -2.61 -10.46
CA ASP A 119 -5.51 -3.27 -10.06
C ASP A 119 -5.54 -4.74 -10.51
N ASP A 120 -4.88 -5.07 -11.63
CA ASP A 120 -4.75 -6.44 -12.13
C ASP A 120 -3.78 -7.24 -11.25
N ASP A 121 -2.62 -6.66 -10.93
CA ASP A 121 -1.62 -7.27 -10.05
C ASP A 121 -2.22 -7.50 -8.66
N LYS A 122 -2.88 -6.48 -8.09
CA LYS A 122 -3.56 -6.56 -6.79
C LYS A 122 -4.65 -7.64 -6.76
N GLN A 123 -5.41 -7.81 -7.84
CA GLN A 123 -6.46 -8.85 -7.93
C GLN A 123 -5.88 -10.26 -8.11
N SER A 124 -4.71 -10.37 -8.71
CA SER A 124 -4.08 -11.66 -9.00
C SER A 124 -3.31 -12.26 -7.83
N GLY A 125 -2.83 -11.43 -6.90
CA GLY A 125 -2.05 -11.85 -5.73
C GLY A 125 -2.85 -11.89 -4.42
N ASN A 126 -2.19 -12.36 -3.36
CA ASN A 126 -2.74 -12.47 -2.01
C ASN A 126 -2.35 -11.24 -1.18
N TYR A 127 -2.77 -10.06 -1.65
CA TYR A 127 -2.36 -8.80 -1.06
C TYR A 127 -3.16 -8.43 0.19
N GLU A 128 -2.44 -8.14 1.28
CA GLU A 128 -3.00 -7.59 2.52
C GLU A 128 -2.52 -6.16 2.75
N VAL A 129 -3.37 -5.31 3.32
CA VAL A 129 -2.98 -3.94 3.70
C VAL A 129 -2.07 -4.02 4.92
N VAL A 130 -0.83 -3.55 4.76
CA VAL A 130 0.18 -3.53 5.84
C VAL A 130 0.43 -2.13 6.40
N TYR A 131 0.07 -1.08 5.66
CA TYR A 131 0.22 0.30 6.12
C TYR A 131 -0.75 1.27 5.45
N LYS A 132 -1.20 2.26 6.22
CA LYS A 132 -2.01 3.39 5.76
C LYS A 132 -1.57 4.69 6.43
N SER A 133 -1.52 5.79 5.68
CA SER A 133 -1.26 7.13 6.22
C SER A 133 -1.90 8.23 5.38
N GLY A 134 -1.94 9.45 5.94
CA GLY A 134 -2.37 10.65 5.24
C GLY A 134 -3.83 10.58 4.73
N LYS A 135 -4.03 10.83 3.44
CA LYS A 135 -5.33 10.78 2.75
C LYS A 135 -6.01 9.41 2.78
N PHE A 136 -5.29 8.35 3.16
CA PHE A 136 -5.82 7.00 3.33
C PHE A 136 -6.05 6.62 4.79
N ALA A 137 -5.77 7.52 5.73
CA ALA A 137 -6.11 7.32 7.14
C ALA A 137 -7.64 7.33 7.31
N ASP A 138 -8.15 6.37 8.08
CA ASP A 138 -9.58 6.18 8.34
C ASP A 138 -10.17 7.27 9.26
#